data_AF-A0A9E7AG93-F1
#
_entry.id   AF-A0A9E7AG93-F1
#
_cell.length_a   1.000
_cell.length_b   1.000
_cell.length_c   1.000
_cell.angle_alpha   90.00
_cell.angle_beta   90.00
_cell.angle_gamma   90.00
#
_symmetry.space_group_name_H-M   'P 1'
#
loop_
_entity.id
_entity.type
_entity.pdbx_description
1 polymer ?
#
loop_
_entity_poly.entity_id
_entity_poly.type
_entity_poly.pdbx_seq_one_letter_code
_entity_poly.pdbx_strand_id
1 'polypeptide(L)'
;MGGEIVITIFGIFGIYTWWVQTYTDSWVAEFGRSISRERMTKNMAAMTYPCMSIACTVGGIGMLSHRAGAPEFVIVSTLSIALFFIFIGALYILPFPLPRLIDSRYQFMKRNGLLDDNGDPLPDEEAERILAQREENE
;
A
#
# COMPACT_ATOMS: atom_id res chain seq x y z
N MET A 1 28.94 0.83 3.82
CA MET A 1 28.50 -0.37 3.08
C MET A 1 27.04 -0.77 3.35
N GLY A 2 26.43 -0.42 4.50
CA GLY A 2 25.10 -0.95 4.86
C GLY A 2 23.87 -0.08 4.51
N GLY A 3 24.01 1.24 4.41
CA GLY A 3 22.84 2.14 4.34
C GLY A 3 21.90 1.88 3.16
N GLU A 4 22.44 1.65 1.95
CA GLU A 4 21.60 1.46 0.75
C GLU A 4 20.90 0.11 0.76
N ILE A 5 21.59 -0.91 1.27
CA ILE A 5 21.02 -2.25 1.45
C ILE A 5 19.87 -2.20 2.45
N VAL A 6 20.06 -1.51 3.58
CA VAL A 6 19.02 -1.34 4.60
C VAL A 6 17.81 -0.59 4.03
N ILE A 7 18.02 0.51 3.30
CA ILE A 7 16.92 1.26 2.67
C ILE A 7 16.16 0.39 1.66
N THR A 8 16.89 -0.39 0.85
CA THR A 8 16.27 -1.27 -0.16
C THR A 8 15.43 -2.36 0.50
N ILE A 9 15.97 -3.04 1.50
CA ILE A 9 15.27 -4.09 2.26
C ILE A 9 14.05 -3.50 2.96
N PHE A 10 14.19 -2.34 3.59
CA PHE A 10 13.08 -1.66 4.27
C PHE A 10 11.98 -1.25 3.30
N GLY A 11 12.34 -0.78 2.10
CA GLY A 11 11.38 -0.50 1.03
C GLY A 11 10.62 -1.76 0.58
N ILE A 12 11.31 -2.88 0.37
CA ILE A 12 10.67 -4.15 -0.02
C ILE A 12 9.74 -4.63 1.09
N PHE A 13 10.19 -4.58 2.34
CA PHE A 13 9.38 -4.92 3.50
C PHE A 13 8.13 -4.04 3.58
N GLY A 14 8.26 -2.73 3.37
CA GLY A 14 7.12 -1.81 3.35
C GLY A 14 6.10 -2.12 2.24
N ILE A 15 6.55 -2.50 1.03
CA ILE A 15 5.67 -2.96 -0.05
C ILE A 15 4.91 -4.21 0.39
N TYR A 16 5.61 -5.19 0.98
CA TYR A 16 5.00 -6.42 1.48
C TYR A 16 3.98 -6.14 2.59
N THR A 17 4.32 -5.30 3.56
CA THR A 17 3.43 -4.90 4.64
C THR A 17 2.20 -4.17 4.11
N TRP A 18 2.34 -3.32 3.10
CA TRP A 18 1.21 -2.70 2.43
C TRP A 18 0.33 -3.72 1.70
N TRP A 19 0.95 -4.66 0.98
CA TRP A 19 0.23 -5.73 0.29
C TRP A 19 -0.59 -6.58 1.27
N VAL A 20 0.00 -6.98 2.40
CA VAL A 20 -0.71 -7.71 3.46
C VAL A 20 -1.87 -6.89 4.01
N GLN A 21 -1.70 -5.58 4.25
CA GLN A 21 -2.78 -4.71 4.73
C GLN A 21 -3.94 -4.54 3.74
N THR A 22 -3.65 -4.61 2.43
CA THR A 22 -4.63 -4.37 1.37
C THR A 22 -5.35 -5.66 0.97
N TYR A 23 -4.63 -6.77 0.89
CA TYR A 23 -5.10 -8.02 0.29
C TYR A 23 -5.29 -9.18 1.27
N THR A 24 -5.01 -9.00 2.55
CA THR A 24 -5.13 -10.08 3.54
C THR A 24 -5.86 -9.62 4.80
N ASP A 25 -6.68 -10.49 5.37
CA ASP A 25 -7.40 -10.27 6.65
C ASP A 25 -6.68 -10.89 7.84
N SER A 26 -5.36 -10.81 7.85
CA SER A 26 -4.59 -11.32 8.98
C SER A 26 -4.65 -10.33 10.14
N TRP A 27 -4.46 -10.83 11.38
CA TRP A 27 -4.29 -9.97 12.56
C TRP A 27 -3.22 -8.87 12.34
N VAL A 28 -2.16 -9.18 11.59
CA VAL A 28 -1.10 -8.23 11.21
C VAL A 28 -1.63 -7.10 10.32
N ALA A 29 -2.53 -7.42 9.39
CA ALA A 29 -3.18 -6.43 8.52
C ALA A 29 -4.07 -5.49 9.34
N GLU A 30 -4.86 -6.02 10.27
CA GLU A 30 -5.72 -5.21 11.15
C GLU A 30 -4.91 -4.27 12.03
N PHE A 31 -3.80 -4.77 12.62
CA PHE A 31 -2.88 -3.97 13.42
C PHE A 31 -2.21 -2.85 12.60
N GLY A 32 -1.80 -3.13 11.36
CA GLY A 32 -1.26 -2.09 10.47
C GLY A 32 -2.30 -1.02 10.13
N ARG A 33 -3.55 -1.44 9.87
CA ARG A 33 -4.67 -0.54 9.56
C ARG A 33 -5.11 0.28 10.78
N SER A 34 -5.03 -0.24 12.01
CA SER A 34 -5.35 0.52 13.22
C SER A 34 -4.37 1.66 13.45
N ILE A 35 -3.05 1.40 13.37
CA ILE A 35 -2.00 2.44 13.45
C ILE A 35 -2.21 3.50 12.36
N SER A 36 -2.53 3.05 11.15
CA SER A 36 -2.75 3.94 10.02
C SER A 36 -3.98 4.84 10.22
N ARG A 37 -5.08 4.31 10.77
CA ARG A 37 -6.30 5.09 11.11
C ARG A 37 -6.05 6.15 12.17
N GLU A 38 -5.16 5.88 13.13
CA GLU A 38 -4.82 6.86 14.17
C GLU A 38 -3.94 8.00 13.65
N ARG A 39 -3.07 7.73 12.66
CA ARG A 39 -2.06 8.69 12.21
C ARG A 39 -2.35 9.37 10.88
N MET A 40 -3.16 8.77 10.02
CA MET A 40 -3.39 9.23 8.64
C MET A 40 -4.84 9.07 8.21
N THR A 41 -5.25 9.90 7.25
CA THR A 41 -6.54 9.70 6.58
C THR A 41 -6.49 8.42 5.74
N LYS A 42 -7.66 7.79 5.49
CA LYS A 42 -7.78 6.55 4.69
C LYS A 42 -7.04 6.65 3.36
N ASN A 43 -7.16 7.79 2.67
CA ASN A 43 -6.54 8.02 1.36
C ASN A 43 -5.02 8.16 1.44
N MET A 44 -4.53 8.85 2.47
CA MET A 44 -3.10 9.00 2.70
C MET A 44 -2.45 7.67 3.06
N ALA A 45 -3.04 6.89 3.97
CA ALA A 45 -2.48 5.59 4.33
C ALA A 45 -2.48 4.61 3.14
N ALA A 46 -3.55 4.57 2.36
CA ALA A 46 -3.62 3.65 1.22
C ALA A 46 -2.54 3.90 0.16
N MET A 47 -2.11 5.15 -0.03
CA MET A 47 -1.20 5.53 -1.13
C MET A 47 0.21 5.96 -0.71
N THR A 48 0.37 6.61 0.43
CA THR A 48 1.68 7.10 0.86
C THR A 48 2.61 5.96 1.28
N TYR A 49 2.10 4.93 1.96
CA TYR A 49 2.90 3.75 2.33
C TYR A 49 3.51 3.04 1.11
N PRO A 50 2.74 2.60 0.09
CA PRO A 50 3.30 1.89 -1.05
C PRO A 50 4.19 2.80 -1.90
N CYS A 51 3.81 4.07 -2.10
CA CYS A 51 4.61 5.00 -2.89
C CYS A 51 5.97 5.29 -2.24
N MET A 52 6.01 5.51 -0.92
CA MET A 52 7.26 5.72 -0.20
C MET A 52 8.11 4.45 -0.23
N SER A 53 7.51 3.28 0.00
CA SER A 53 8.21 2.00 -0.04
C SER A 53 8.80 1.70 -1.42
N ILE A 54 8.06 1.94 -2.51
CA ILE A 54 8.56 1.82 -3.89
C ILE A 54 9.70 2.81 -4.14
N ALA A 55 9.54 4.08 -3.73
CA ALA A 55 10.58 5.08 -3.90
C ALA A 55 11.87 4.71 -3.15
N CYS A 56 11.77 4.15 -1.94
CA CYS A 56 12.90 3.63 -1.18
C CYS A 56 13.56 2.43 -1.85
N THR A 57 12.78 1.45 -2.34
CA THR A 57 13.33 0.28 -3.04
C THR A 57 14.05 0.69 -4.31
N VAL A 58 13.41 1.49 -5.15
CA VAL A 58 13.96 1.96 -6.42
C VAL A 58 15.18 2.86 -6.16
N GLY A 59 15.07 3.84 -5.27
CA GLY A 59 16.19 4.70 -4.89
C GLY A 59 17.38 3.92 -4.32
N GLY A 60 17.12 2.94 -3.46
CA GLY A 60 18.14 2.04 -2.91
C GLY A 60 18.85 1.21 -3.98
N ILE A 61 18.10 0.66 -4.95
CA ILE A 61 18.66 -0.01 -6.13
C ILE A 61 19.54 0.96 -6.93
N GLY A 62 19.09 2.20 -7.15
CA GLY A 62 19.85 3.21 -7.88
C GLY A 62 21.19 3.53 -7.22
N MET A 63 21.22 3.66 -5.89
CA MET A 63 22.46 3.89 -5.15
C MET A 63 23.39 2.67 -5.17
N LEU A 64 22.83 1.45 -5.08
CA LEU A 64 23.57 0.20 -5.25
C LEU A 64 24.20 0.11 -6.65
N SER A 65 23.45 0.47 -7.70
CA SER A 65 23.93 0.51 -9.08
C SER A 65 25.04 1.55 -9.28
N HIS A 66 24.91 2.77 -8.73
CA HIS A 66 25.98 3.77 -8.78
C HIS A 66 27.28 3.23 -8.16
N ARG A 67 27.19 2.57 -7.00
CA ARG A 67 28.36 1.95 -6.37
C ARG A 67 28.97 0.84 -7.22
N ALA A 68 28.15 0.07 -7.94
CA ALA A 68 28.61 -1.00 -8.82
C ALA A 68 29.28 -0.48 -10.11
N GLY A 69 29.40 0.85 -10.28
CA GLY A 69 29.98 1.47 -11.48
C GLY A 69 29.01 1.50 -12.66
N ALA A 70 27.70 1.48 -12.40
CA ALA A 70 26.70 1.59 -13.46
C ALA A 70 26.75 2.96 -14.16
N PRO A 71 26.34 3.04 -15.44
CA PRO A 71 26.28 4.30 -16.18
C PRO A 71 25.34 5.31 -15.52
N GLU A 72 25.66 6.60 -15.64
CA GLU A 72 24.85 7.72 -15.12
C GLU A 72 23.38 7.67 -15.57
N PHE A 73 23.11 7.23 -16.79
CA PHE A 73 21.74 7.09 -17.28
C PHE A 73 20.88 6.16 -16.41
N VAL A 74 21.47 5.08 -15.86
CA VAL A 74 20.76 4.14 -14.97
C VAL A 74 20.40 4.83 -13.66
N ILE A 75 21.31 5.63 -13.13
CA ILE A 75 21.13 6.34 -11.86
C ILE A 75 20.04 7.40 -12.01
N VAL A 76 20.15 8.24 -13.04
CA VAL A 76 19.18 9.30 -13.34
C VAL A 76 17.80 8.71 -13.60
N SER A 77 17.71 7.61 -14.36
CA SER A 77 16.43 6.93 -14.62
C SER A 77 15.81 6.41 -13.33
N THR A 78 16.61 5.78 -12.48
CA THR A 78 16.14 5.19 -11.22
C THR A 78 15.68 6.27 -10.23
N LEU A 79 16.43 7.37 -10.10
CA LEU A 79 16.01 8.52 -9.29
C LEU A 79 14.74 9.19 -9.82
N SER A 80 14.61 9.30 -11.15
CA SER A 80 13.41 9.87 -11.78
C SER A 80 12.17 9.05 -11.45
N ILE A 81 12.27 7.72 -11.49
CA ILE A 81 11.17 6.82 -11.11
C ILE A 81 10.85 6.97 -9.62
N ALA A 82 11.85 7.00 -8.74
CA ALA A 82 11.63 7.17 -7.30
C ALA A 82 10.91 8.51 -6.98
N LEU A 83 11.35 9.61 -7.61
CA LEU A 83 10.72 10.92 -7.46
C LEU A 83 9.30 10.96 -8.01
N PHE A 84 9.03 10.27 -9.11
CA PHE A 84 7.68 10.15 -9.66
C PHE A 84 6.72 9.49 -8.68
N PHE A 85 7.13 8.40 -8.01
CA PHE A 85 6.29 7.76 -6.98
C PHE A 85 6.10 8.64 -5.75
N ILE A 86 7.13 9.40 -5.32
CA ILE A 86 6.98 10.38 -4.24
C ILE A 86 5.97 11.47 -4.63
N PHE A 87 6.04 11.96 -5.87
CA PHE A 87 5.11 12.95 -6.39
C PHE A 87 3.68 12.41 -6.40
N ILE A 88 3.46 11.18 -6.87
CA ILE A 88 2.14 10.53 -6.78
C ILE A 88 1.69 10.43 -5.32
N GLY A 89 2.54 9.95 -4.42
CA GLY A 89 2.22 9.87 -2.99
C GLY A 89 1.81 11.23 -2.39
N ALA A 90 2.45 12.31 -2.83
CA ALA A 90 2.10 13.68 -2.44
C ALA A 90 0.76 14.14 -3.04
N LEU A 91 0.44 13.79 -4.28
CA LEU A 91 -0.86 14.10 -4.88
C LEU A 91 -2.02 13.47 -4.11
N TYR A 92 -1.85 12.25 -3.59
CA TYR A 92 -2.87 11.56 -2.79
C TYR A 92 -2.95 12.01 -1.32
N ILE A 93 -2.13 13.00 -0.92
CA ILE A 93 -2.41 13.79 0.30
C ILE A 93 -3.67 14.62 0.08
N LEU A 94 -3.93 15.05 -1.16
CA LEU A 94 -5.21 15.64 -1.51
C LEU A 94 -6.30 14.55 -1.48
N PRO A 95 -7.55 14.89 -1.11
CA PRO A 95 -8.65 13.94 -0.94
C PRO A 95 -9.21 13.45 -2.29
N PHE A 96 -8.36 12.93 -3.17
CA PHE A 96 -8.78 12.28 -4.41
C PHE A 96 -9.39 10.90 -4.11
N PRO A 97 -10.37 10.46 -4.91
CA PRO A 97 -10.94 9.12 -4.77
C PRO A 97 -9.87 8.06 -5.08
N LEU A 98 -9.76 7.06 -4.20
CA LEU A 98 -8.82 5.96 -4.38
C LEU A 98 -9.29 5.03 -5.51
N PRO A 99 -8.39 4.60 -6.41
CA PRO A 99 -8.67 3.49 -7.31
C PRO A 99 -9.08 2.23 -6.53
N ARG A 100 -10.08 1.50 -7.06
CA ARG A 100 -10.59 0.25 -6.46
C ARG A 100 -9.51 -0.80 -6.18
N LEU A 101 -8.37 -0.75 -6.89
CA LEU A 101 -7.24 -1.66 -6.71
C LEU A 101 -6.45 -1.43 -5.42
N ILE A 102 -6.40 -0.19 -4.92
CA ILE A 102 -5.62 0.18 -3.73
C ILE A 102 -6.50 0.43 -2.50
N ASP A 103 -7.81 0.36 -2.67
CA ASP A 103 -8.77 0.48 -1.57
C ASP A 103 -8.88 -0.85 -0.82
N SER A 104 -8.32 -0.90 0.39
CA SER A 104 -8.38 -2.09 1.26
C SER A 104 -9.81 -2.49 1.61
N ARG A 105 -10.73 -1.53 1.75
CA ARG A 105 -12.14 -1.79 2.07
C ARG A 105 -12.80 -2.49 0.89
N TYR A 106 -12.57 -1.98 -0.32
CA TYR A 106 -13.08 -2.61 -1.54
C TYR A 106 -12.55 -4.04 -1.72
N GLN A 107 -11.23 -4.25 -1.52
CA GLN A 107 -10.64 -5.58 -1.63
C GLN A 107 -11.14 -6.55 -0.55
N PHE A 108 -11.40 -6.05 0.66
CA PHE A 108 -12.03 -6.83 1.73
C PHE A 108 -13.45 -7.30 1.36
N MET A 109 -14.30 -6.38 0.90
CA MET A 109 -15.67 -6.71 0.52
C MET A 109 -15.70 -7.66 -0.69
N LYS A 110 -14.81 -7.45 -1.66
CA LYS A 110 -14.63 -8.34 -2.79
C LYS A 110 -14.27 -9.78 -2.38
N ARG A 111 -13.35 -9.95 -1.42
CA ARG A 111 -12.93 -11.28 -0.94
C ARG A 111 -14.04 -12.00 -0.19
N ASN A 112 -14.87 -11.27 0.54
CA ASN A 112 -15.95 -11.84 1.36
C ASN A 112 -17.27 -12.01 0.58
N GLY A 113 -17.33 -11.61 -0.69
CA GLY A 113 -18.54 -11.68 -1.51
C GLY A 113 -19.60 -10.67 -1.07
N LEU A 114 -19.18 -9.51 -0.55
CA LEU A 114 -20.01 -8.43 -0.02
C LEU A 114 -20.13 -7.26 -1.02
N LEU A 115 -20.08 -7.58 -2.31
CA LEU A 115 -20.33 -6.62 -3.38
C LEU A 115 -21.78 -6.79 -3.84
N ASP A 116 -22.43 -5.68 -4.17
CA ASP A 116 -23.74 -5.69 -4.79
C ASP A 116 -23.67 -6.21 -6.24
N ASP A 117 -24.83 -6.34 -6.88
CA ASP A 117 -24.95 -6.81 -8.27
C ASP A 117 -24.26 -5.86 -9.28
N ASN A 118 -24.06 -4.59 -8.90
CA ASN A 118 -23.35 -3.60 -9.71
C ASN A 118 -21.82 -3.65 -9.50
N GLY A 119 -21.33 -4.47 -8.56
CA GLY A 119 -19.92 -4.59 -8.18
C GLY A 119 -19.42 -3.49 -7.25
N ASP A 120 -20.34 -2.74 -6.64
CA ASP A 120 -20.10 -1.72 -5.64
C ASP A 120 -20.21 -2.31 -4.21
N PRO A 121 -19.52 -1.70 -3.24
CA PRO A 121 -19.49 -2.20 -1.87
C PRO A 121 -20.83 -2.00 -1.15
N LEU A 122 -21.30 -3.05 -0.45
CA LEU A 122 -22.47 -2.96 0.42
C LEU A 122 -22.28 -1.92 1.55
N PRO A 123 -23.38 -1.34 2.09
CA PRO A 123 -23.32 -0.50 3.28
C PRO A 123 -22.67 -1.23 4.47
N ASP A 124 -21.88 -0.50 5.28
CA ASP A 124 -21.11 -1.09 6.39
C ASP A 124 -21.99 -1.88 7.37
N GLU A 125 -23.18 -1.36 7.70
CA GLU A 125 -24.12 -2.05 8.61
C GLU A 125 -24.61 -3.39 8.06
N GLU A 126 -24.80 -3.51 6.75
CA GLU A 126 -25.27 -4.74 6.12
C GLU A 126 -24.13 -5.76 6.00
N ALA A 127 -22.95 -5.30 5.60
CA ALA A 127 -21.74 -6.10 5.55
C ALA A 127 -21.41 -6.70 6.93
N GLU A 128 -21.47 -5.89 8.00
CA GLU A 128 -21.23 -6.33 9.38
C GLU A 128 -22.27 -7.36 9.84
N ARG A 129 -23.56 -7.15 9.54
CA ARG A 129 -24.62 -8.13 9.87
C ARG A 129 -24.38 -9.48 9.20
N ILE A 130 -24.02 -9.49 7.92
CA ILE A 130 -23.75 -10.72 7.16
C ILE A 130 -22.53 -11.45 7.73
N LEU A 131 -21.47 -10.72 8.10
CA LEU A 131 -20.26 -11.30 8.70
C LEU A 131 -20.55 -11.88 10.09
N ALA A 132 -21.25 -11.15 10.95
CA ALA A 132 -21.64 -11.63 12.27
C ALA A 132 -22.50 -12.90 12.19
N GLN A 133 -23.45 -12.97 11.25
CA GLN A 133 -24.22 -14.18 10.99
C GLN A 133 -23.37 -15.36 10.54
N ARG A 134 -22.28 -15.14 9.80
CA ARG A 134 -21.37 -16.23 9.39
C ARG A 134 -20.55 -16.74 10.57
N GLU A 135 -20.06 -15.85 11.42
CA GLU A 135 -19.31 -16.21 12.63
C GLU A 135 -20.16 -16.99 13.64
N GLU A 136 -21.45 -16.67 13.79
CA GLU A 136 -22.37 -17.43 14.65
C GLU A 136 -22.70 -18.83 14.12
N ASN A 137 -22.50 -19.08 12.83
CA ASN A 137 -22.83 -20.35 12.16
C ASN A 137 -21.61 -21.29 11.99
N GLU A 138 -20.42 -20.89 12.42
CA GLU A 138 -19.17 -21.67 12.41
C GLU A 138 -18.88 -22.32 13.77
#